data_AF-A0A7U9X112-F1
#
_entry.id   AF-A0A7U9X112-F1
#
_cell.length_a   1.000
_cell.length_b   1.000
_cell.length_c   1.000
_cell.angle_alpha   90.00
_cell.angle_beta   90.00
_cell.angle_gamma   90.00
#
_symmetry.space_group_name_H-M   'P 1'
#
loop_
_entity.id
_entity.type
_entity.pdbx_description
1 polymer ?
#
loop_
_entity_poly.entity_id
_entity_poly.type
_entity_poly.pdbx_seq_one_letter_code
_entity_poly.pdbx_strand_id
1 'polypeptide(L)'
;MVNLPTIDMTGTGQNINRLRKQAGLSVKDLQDIFGFATPQAIYKWQQGAALPTIDNLVVLAAVLQVRLDDILVIDAAAQMQIGA
;
A
#
# COMPACT_ATOMS: atom_id res chain seq x y z
N MET A 1 5.73 28.36 -1.01
CA MET A 1 6.02 27.11 -0.29
C MET A 1 6.17 26.02 -1.33
N VAL A 2 7.20 25.18 -1.24
CA VAL A 2 7.34 24.01 -2.11
C VAL A 2 6.39 22.94 -1.57
N ASN A 3 5.42 22.51 -2.38
CA ASN A 3 4.71 21.28 -2.08
C ASN A 3 5.61 20.12 -2.51
N LEU A 4 6.02 19.32 -1.53
CA LEU A 4 6.72 18.07 -1.78
C LEU A 4 5.69 16.98 -2.05
N PRO A 5 6.00 15.99 -2.91
CA PRO A 5 5.12 14.84 -3.09
C PRO A 5 4.93 14.12 -1.76
N THR A 6 3.69 13.75 -1.46
CA THR A 6 3.34 12.99 -0.26
C THR A 6 2.56 11.74 -0.65
N ILE A 7 2.53 10.75 0.23
CA ILE A 7 1.74 9.53 0.01
C ILE A 7 0.27 9.85 0.27
N ASP A 8 -0.59 9.60 -0.71
CA ASP A 8 -2.03 9.51 -0.50
C ASP A 8 -2.32 8.20 0.23
N MET A 9 -2.58 8.30 1.54
CA MET A 9 -2.88 7.15 2.38
C MET A 9 -4.17 6.44 1.95
N THR A 10 -5.18 7.20 1.53
CA THR A 10 -6.48 6.64 1.13
C THR A 10 -6.36 5.95 -0.22
N GLY A 11 -5.72 6.62 -1.19
CA GLY A 11 -5.42 6.04 -2.49
C GLY A 11 -4.56 4.78 -2.38
N THR A 12 -3.52 4.80 -1.54
CA THR A 12 -2.66 3.64 -1.27
C THR A 12 -3.47 2.48 -0.67
N GLY A 13 -4.36 2.75 0.29
CA GLY A 13 -5.22 1.74 0.88
C GLY A 13 -6.19 1.09 -0.11
N GLN A 14 -6.84 1.91 -0.93
CA GLN A 14 -7.71 1.43 -2.00
C GLN A 14 -6.93 0.58 -3.02
N ASN A 15 -5.70 0.99 -3.34
CA ASN A 15 -4.83 0.28 -4.25
C ASN A 15 -4.38 -1.10 -3.69
N ILE A 16 -4.04 -1.17 -2.39
CA ILE A 16 -3.78 -2.46 -1.71
C ILE A 16 -4.98 -3.39 -1.83
N ASN A 17 -6.20 -2.88 -1.61
CA ASN A 17 -7.41 -3.69 -1.71
C ASN A 17 -7.65 -4.18 -3.15
N ARG A 18 -7.40 -3.33 -4.15
CA ARG A 18 -7.50 -3.67 -5.57
C ARG A 18 -6.50 -4.76 -5.95
N LEU A 19 -5.22 -4.57 -5.64
CA LEU A 19 -4.14 -5.52 -5.96
C LEU A 19 -4.36 -6.87 -5.27
N ARG A 20 -4.75 -6.87 -3.99
CA ARG A 20 -5.12 -8.10 -3.26
C ARG A 20 -6.21 -8.89 -3.99
N LYS A 21 -7.29 -8.21 -4.42
CA LYS A 21 -8.38 -8.85 -5.16
C LYS A 21 -7.93 -9.38 -6.51
N GLN A 22 -7.04 -8.65 -7.21
CA GLN A 22 -6.46 -9.10 -8.49
C GLN A 22 -5.60 -10.35 -8.33
N ALA A 23 -4.88 -10.46 -7.20
CA ALA A 23 -4.13 -11.67 -6.83
C ALA A 23 -5.03 -12.82 -6.36
N GLY A 24 -6.36 -12.65 -6.31
CA GLY A 24 -7.30 -13.68 -5.86
C GLY A 24 -7.25 -13.98 -4.36
N LEU A 25 -6.58 -13.14 -3.57
CA LEU A 25 -6.39 -13.35 -2.14
C LEU A 25 -7.54 -12.74 -1.34
N SER A 26 -8.01 -13.42 -0.31
CA SER A 26 -8.88 -12.87 0.73
C SER A 26 -8.06 -12.05 1.75
N VAL A 27 -8.75 -11.32 2.63
CA VAL A 27 -8.08 -10.67 3.78
C VAL A 27 -7.53 -11.72 4.75
N LYS A 28 -8.19 -12.88 4.87
CA LYS A 28 -7.74 -13.98 5.71
C LYS A 28 -6.45 -14.60 5.19
N ASP A 29 -6.30 -14.74 3.87
CA ASP A 29 -5.05 -15.23 3.28
C ASP A 29 -3.88 -14.30 3.58
N LEU A 30 -4.07 -12.98 3.43
CA LEU A 30 -3.04 -12.02 3.84
C LEU A 30 -2.76 -12.11 5.33
N GLN A 31 -3.79 -12.21 6.18
CA GLN A 31 -3.59 -12.37 7.63
C GLN A 31 -2.70 -13.57 7.94
N ASP A 32 -2.97 -14.71 7.30
CA ASP A 32 -2.24 -15.96 7.53
C ASP A 32 -0.80 -15.88 7.01
N ILE A 33 -0.58 -15.26 5.84
CA ILE A 33 0.75 -14.99 5.28
C ILE A 33 1.58 -14.08 6.19
N PHE A 34 0.96 -13.03 6.74
CA PHE A 34 1.62 -12.11 7.66
C PHE A 34 1.81 -12.71 9.07
N GLY A 35 1.19 -13.85 9.37
CA GLY A 35 1.17 -14.42 10.72
C GLY A 35 0.47 -13.53 11.74
N PHE A 36 -0.46 -12.65 11.29
CA PHE A 36 -1.16 -11.75 12.19
C PHE A 36 -2.23 -12.50 12.99
N ALA A 37 -2.28 -12.23 14.30
CA ALA A 37 -3.33 -12.75 15.17
C ALA A 37 -4.73 -12.28 14.74
N THR A 38 -4.85 -11.08 14.15
CA THR A 38 -6.12 -10.49 13.69
C THR A 38 -5.96 -9.79 12.34
N PRO A 39 -7.04 -9.63 11.54
CA PRO A 39 -6.98 -8.95 10.24
C PRO A 39 -6.98 -7.42 10.34
N GLN A 40 -6.95 -6.85 11.54
CA GLN A 40 -7.20 -5.42 11.78
C GLN A 40 -6.17 -4.50 11.09
N ALA A 41 -4.90 -4.90 11.06
CA ALA A 41 -3.87 -4.14 10.35
C ALA A 41 -4.19 -4.00 8.86
N ILE A 42 -4.61 -5.10 8.23
CA ILE A 42 -4.96 -5.13 6.81
C ILE A 42 -6.17 -4.24 6.53
N TYR A 43 -7.19 -4.25 7.40
CA TYR A 43 -8.35 -3.35 7.25
C TYR A 43 -7.96 -1.88 7.40
N LYS A 44 -7.11 -1.55 8.38
CA LYS A 44 -6.60 -0.18 8.55
C LYS A 44 -5.85 0.31 7.32
N TRP A 45 -5.02 -0.55 6.72
CA TRP A 45 -4.32 -0.23 5.48
C TRP A 45 -5.30 0.02 4.35
N GLN A 46 -6.25 -0.89 4.13
CA GLN A 46 -7.22 -0.79 3.03
C GLN A 46 -8.15 0.42 3.14
N GLN A 47 -8.40 0.91 4.36
CA GLN A 47 -9.20 2.09 4.64
C GLN A 47 -8.38 3.39 4.65
N GLY A 48 -7.05 3.31 4.50
CA GLY A 48 -6.15 4.47 4.58
C GLY A 48 -5.99 5.04 6.00
N ALA A 49 -6.45 4.33 7.04
CA ALA A 49 -6.34 4.77 8.43
C ALA A 49 -4.90 4.68 8.97
N ALA A 50 -4.06 3.85 8.34
CA ALA A 50 -2.63 3.76 8.60
C ALA A 50 -1.92 3.25 7.34
N LEU A 51 -0.66 3.63 7.15
CA LEU A 51 0.18 2.99 6.13
C LEU A 51 0.77 1.67 6.68
N PRO A 52 0.99 0.66 5.82
CA PRO A 52 1.84 -0.46 6.19
C PRO A 52 3.27 0.05 6.45
N THR A 53 3.98 -0.61 7.37
CA THR A 53 5.42 -0.36 7.53
C THR A 53 6.17 -0.71 6.24
N ILE A 54 7.41 -0.24 6.09
CA ILE A 54 8.24 -0.61 4.94
C ILE A 54 8.37 -2.12 4.81
N ASP A 55 8.61 -2.84 5.92
CA ASP A 55 8.68 -4.30 5.91
C ASP A 55 7.38 -4.95 5.41
N ASN A 56 6.23 -4.45 5.86
CA ASN A 56 4.94 -4.97 5.42
C ASN A 56 4.66 -4.64 3.94
N LEU A 57 5.13 -3.50 3.45
CA LEU A 57 5.04 -3.18 2.02
C LEU A 57 5.91 -4.11 1.17
N VAL A 58 7.11 -4.48 1.64
CA VAL A 58 7.97 -5.47 0.96
C VAL A 58 7.27 -6.82 0.88
N VAL A 59 6.65 -7.27 1.97
CA VAL A 59 5.87 -8.53 1.98
C VAL A 59 4.67 -8.41 1.03
N LEU A 60 3.92 -7.31 1.06
CA LEU A 60 2.81 -7.08 0.13
C LEU A 60 3.28 -7.15 -1.33
N ALA A 61 4.39 -6.49 -1.67
CA ALA A 61 4.94 -6.50 -3.03
C ALA A 61 5.28 -7.92 -3.49
N ALA A 62 5.95 -8.69 -2.63
CA ALA A 62 6.29 -10.09 -2.90
C ALA A 62 5.05 -10.98 -3.08
N VAL A 63 4.06 -10.86 -2.18
CA VAL A 63 2.84 -11.69 -2.20
C VAL A 63 1.93 -11.34 -3.38
N LEU A 64 1.82 -10.06 -3.70
CA LEU A 64 0.96 -9.56 -4.77
C LEU A 64 1.66 -9.58 -6.14
N GLN A 65 2.94 -9.96 -6.20
CA GLN A 65 3.75 -10.03 -7.42
C GLN A 65 3.81 -8.69 -8.17
N VAL A 66 4.02 -7.61 -7.42
CA VAL A 66 4.14 -6.24 -7.93
C VAL A 66 5.40 -5.57 -7.37
N ARG A 67 5.78 -4.42 -7.92
CA ARG A 67 6.83 -3.61 -7.33
C ARG A 67 6.28 -2.84 -6.13
N LEU A 68 7.18 -2.39 -5.26
CA LEU A 68 6.84 -1.59 -4.09
C LEU A 68 6.11 -0.30 -4.47
N ASP A 69 6.58 0.37 -5.51
CA ASP A 69 6.02 1.63 -6.03
C ASP A 69 4.67 1.44 -6.72
N ASP A 70 4.34 0.24 -7.21
CA ASP A 70 3.01 -0.06 -7.74
C ASP A 70 1.92 -0.05 -6.65
N ILE A 71 2.31 -0.16 -5.37
CA ILE A 71 1.39 -0.16 -4.22
C ILE A 71 1.07 1.28 -3.79
N LEU A 72 2.06 2.17 -3.83
CA LEU A 72 1.96 3.52 -3.29
C LEU A 72 1.26 4.46 -4.27
N VAL A 73 0.30 5.23 -3.75
CA VAL A 73 -0.30 6.35 -4.47
C VAL A 73 0.33 7.63 -3.94
N ILE A 74 0.86 8.45 -4.85
CA ILE A 74 1.53 9.72 -4.53
C ILE A 74 0.59 10.85 -4.92
N ASP A 75 0.24 11.70 -3.95
CA ASP A 75 -0.40 12.98 -4.24
C ASP A 75 0.66 13.93 -4.79
N ALA A 76 0.65 14.07 -6.11
CA ALA A 76 1.56 14.94 -6.84
C ALA A 76 1.06 16.39 -6.79
N ALA A 77 0.99 16.96 -5.60
CA ALA A 77 0.98 18.41 -5.49
C ALA A 77 2.40 18.89 -5.85
N ALA A 78 2.58 19.28 -7.10
CA ALA A 78 3.84 19.56 -7.79
C ALA A 78 4.65 18.31 -8.17
N GLN A 79 4.45 17.83 -9.41
CA GLN A 79 5.52 17.16 -10.15
C GLN A 79 6.72 18.12 -10.22
N MET A 80 7.66 18.00 -9.31
CA MET A 80 8.99 18.55 -9.53
C MET A 80 9.65 17.70 -10.61
N GLN A 81 9.93 18.31 -11.77
CA GLN A 81 10.99 17.84 -12.64
C GLN A 81 12.29 17.89 -11.83
N ILE A 82 12.65 16.76 -11.21
CA ILE A 82 14.02 16.51 -10.81
C ILE A 82 14.77 16.14 -12.10
N GLY A 83 15.17 17.18 -12.81
CA GLY A 83 16.09 17.07 -13.94
C GLY A 83 17.52 16.84 -13.44
N ALA A 84 18.16 15.82 -14.00
CA ALA A 84 19.57 15.80 -14.36
C ALA A 84 19.68 14.95 -15.63
#